data_AF-A0AA96TQ79-F1
#
_entry.id   AF-A0AA96TQ79-F1
#
_cell.length_a   1.000
_cell.length_b   1.000
_cell.length_c   1.000
_cell.angle_alpha   90.00
_cell.angle_beta   90.00
_cell.angle_gamma   90.00
#
_symmetry.space_group_name_H-M   'P 1'
#
loop_
_entity.id
_entity.type
_entity.pdbx_description
1 polymer ?
#
loop_
_entity_poly.entity_id
_entity_poly.type
_entity_poly.pdbx_seq_one_letter_code
_entity_poly.pdbx_strand_id
1 'polypeptide(L)'
;MSNTARPTVVLASLHHEPRRIRPPFNVESYEPDHYRPGETNHEWRARNHADQVAALLEALDGIELGAHDRRIVEWLASWDTSVIDTVASLFYRARAVDGDR
;
A
#
# COMPACT_ATOMS: atom_id res chain seq x y z
N MET A 1 -31.08 8.65 27.17
CA MET A 1 -30.30 8.78 25.92
C MET A 1 -28.84 8.84 26.31
N SER A 2 -28.13 7.70 26.29
CA SER A 2 -26.71 7.64 26.64
C SER A 2 -25.89 7.63 25.35
N ASN A 3 -25.10 8.68 25.16
CA ASN A 3 -24.19 8.84 24.03
C ASN A 3 -22.88 8.12 24.37
N THR A 4 -22.74 6.89 23.91
CA THR A 4 -21.48 6.15 24.05
C THR A 4 -20.55 6.59 22.93
N ALA A 5 -19.56 7.43 23.27
CA ALA A 5 -18.48 7.77 22.36
C ALA A 5 -17.78 6.48 21.90
N ARG A 6 -17.68 6.30 20.57
CA ARG A 6 -16.97 5.16 19.97
C ARG A 6 -15.48 5.23 20.33
N PRO A 7 -14.83 4.09 20.63
CA PRO A 7 -13.38 4.07 20.73
C PRO A 7 -12.79 4.36 19.35
N THR A 8 -12.01 5.44 19.25
CA THR A 8 -11.15 5.70 18.09
C THR A 8 -10.08 4.62 18.06
N VAL A 9 -10.19 3.69 17.10
CA VAL A 9 -9.09 2.76 16.81
C VAL A 9 -7.95 3.60 16.24
N VAL A 10 -6.91 3.79 17.05
CA VAL A 10 -5.66 4.39 16.60
C VAL A 10 -4.94 3.32 15.78
N LEU A 11 -5.04 3.42 14.46
CA LEU A 11 -4.20 2.65 13.55
C LEU A 11 -2.74 2.96 13.89
N ALA A 12 -1.96 1.93 14.18
CA ALA A 12 -0.54 2.09 14.47
C ALA A 12 0.11 2.88 13.32
N SER A 13 0.84 3.93 13.69
CA SER A 13 1.57 4.73 12.71
C SER A 13 2.64 3.85 12.07
N LEU A 14 2.61 3.78 10.74
CA LEU A 14 3.61 3.07 9.95
C LEU A 14 5.02 3.57 10.31
N HIS A 15 5.96 2.64 10.42
CA HIS A 15 7.33 2.94 10.83
C HIS A 15 8.14 3.76 9.81
N HIS A 16 7.67 3.84 8.55
CA HIS A 16 8.28 4.64 7.49
C HIS A 16 7.17 5.23 6.61
N GLU A 17 7.35 6.45 6.12
CA GLU A 17 6.38 7.13 5.26
C GLU A 17 6.48 6.58 3.82
N PRO A 18 5.46 5.83 3.35
CA PRO A 18 5.49 5.26 2.01
C PRO A 18 4.98 6.31 1.02
N ARG A 19 5.65 6.46 -0.12
CA ARG A 19 5.15 7.30 -1.21
C ARG A 19 3.84 6.69 -1.73
N ARG A 20 2.75 7.46 -1.60
CA ARG A 20 1.34 7.16 -2.02
C ARG A 20 0.47 6.31 -1.08
N ILE A 21 0.68 6.39 0.24
CA ILE A 21 -0.20 5.74 1.22
C ILE A 21 -0.77 6.73 2.26
N ARG A 22 -1.46 7.80 1.84
CA ARG A 22 -2.39 8.52 2.75
C ARG A 22 -3.64 9.07 2.06
N PRO A 23 -4.76 9.15 2.81
CA PRO A 23 -5.96 9.84 2.38
C PRO A 23 -5.71 11.29 1.91
N PRO A 24 -6.53 11.79 0.97
CA PRO A 24 -7.71 11.09 0.48
C PRO A 24 -7.37 10.24 -0.77
N PHE A 25 -7.81 8.97 -0.74
CA PHE A 25 -7.56 7.96 -1.79
C PHE A 25 -8.25 8.26 -3.13
N ASN A 26 -8.88 9.44 -3.24
CA ASN A 26 -9.66 9.90 -4.38
C ASN A 26 -9.00 11.10 -5.09
N VAL A 27 -7.76 11.46 -4.75
CA VAL A 27 -7.01 12.46 -5.49
C VAL A 27 -6.21 11.76 -6.59
N GLU A 28 -6.52 12.12 -7.83
CA GLU A 28 -5.77 11.74 -9.03
C GLU A 28 -4.43 12.49 -9.07
N SER A 29 -3.62 12.39 -8.02
CA SER A 29 -2.27 12.96 -8.03
C SER A 29 -1.35 11.98 -8.75
N TYR A 30 -1.44 12.00 -10.08
CA TYR A 30 -0.41 11.50 -10.99
C TYR A 30 0.75 12.51 -10.97
N GLU A 31 1.49 12.59 -9.86
CA GLU A 31 2.87 13.03 -9.96
C GLU A 31 3.69 11.77 -10.24
N PRO A 32 4.25 11.61 -11.46
CA PRO A 32 5.11 10.48 -11.77
C PRO A 32 6.25 10.46 -10.75
N ASP A 33 6.58 9.29 -10.21
CA ASP A 33 7.80 9.18 -9.40
C ASP A 33 9.00 9.44 -10.32
N HIS A 34 9.47 10.68 -10.30
CA HIS A 34 10.48 11.17 -11.23
C HIS A 34 11.81 10.46 -11.00
N TYR A 35 12.54 10.24 -12.09
CA TYR A 35 13.94 9.81 -12.03
C TYR A 35 14.71 10.64 -11.02
N ARG A 36 15.44 9.98 -10.13
CA ARG A 36 16.42 10.68 -9.30
C ARG A 36 17.56 11.17 -10.20
N PRO A 37 18.19 12.31 -9.92
CA PRO A 37 19.33 12.78 -10.70
C PRO A 37 20.43 11.71 -10.78
N GLY A 38 20.81 11.32 -12.00
CA GLY A 38 21.83 10.29 -12.24
C GLY A 38 21.37 8.83 -12.13
N GLU A 39 20.09 8.58 -11.82
CA GLU A 39 19.53 7.24 -11.73
C GLU A 39 19.33 6.62 -13.12
N THR A 40 19.78 5.38 -13.29
CA THR A 40 19.52 4.60 -14.50
C THR A 40 18.09 4.07 -14.53
N ASN A 41 17.58 3.75 -15.72
CA ASN A 41 16.27 3.10 -15.87
C ASN A 41 16.16 1.79 -15.08
N HIS A 42 17.26 1.04 -14.93
CA HIS A 42 17.27 -0.21 -14.16
C HIS A 42 17.11 0.06 -12.67
N GLU A 43 17.85 1.03 -12.12
CA GLU A 43 17.75 1.43 -10.71
C GLU A 43 16.37 2.00 -10.38
N TRP A 44 15.83 2.86 -11.26
CA TRP A 44 14.48 3.40 -11.11
C TRP A 44 13.43 2.28 -11.09
N ARG A 45 13.50 1.29 -12.01
CA ARG A 45 12.58 0.15 -12.03
C ARG A 45 12.71 -0.73 -10.80
N ALA A 46 13.95 -1.04 -10.38
CA ALA A 46 14.19 -1.87 -9.21
C ALA A 46 13.66 -1.22 -7.93
N ARG A 47 13.85 0.09 -7.79
CA ARG A 47 13.31 0.87 -6.68
C ARG A 47 11.79 0.93 -6.70
N ASN A 48 11.18 1.25 -7.85
CA ASN A 48 9.73 1.26 -7.97
C ASN A 48 9.13 -0.11 -7.66
N HIS A 49 9.71 -1.19 -8.18
CA HIS A 49 9.28 -2.56 -7.87
C HIS A 49 9.37 -2.87 -6.37
N ALA A 50 10.48 -2.52 -5.71
CA ALA A 50 10.62 -2.68 -4.26
C ALA A 50 9.57 -1.87 -3.47
N ASP A 51 9.30 -0.64 -3.88
CA ASP A 51 8.27 0.22 -3.28
C ASP A 51 6.87 -0.39 -3.47
N GLN A 52 6.57 -0.96 -4.65
CA GLN A 52 5.30 -1.66 -4.92
C GLN A 52 5.13 -2.92 -4.08
N VAL A 53 6.19 -3.74 -3.93
CA VAL A 53 6.18 -4.92 -3.05
C VAL A 53 5.90 -4.48 -1.61
N ALA A 54 6.57 -3.43 -1.12
CA ALA A 54 6.37 -2.92 0.22
C ALA A 54 4.92 -2.47 0.46
N ALA A 55 4.32 -1.72 -0.47
CA ALA A 55 2.94 -1.26 -0.38
C ALA A 55 1.93 -2.42 -0.29
N LEU A 56 2.12 -3.47 -1.09
CA LEU A 56 1.27 -4.67 -1.04
C LEU A 56 1.43 -5.44 0.27
N LEU A 57 2.67 -5.63 0.74
CA LEU A 57 2.93 -6.33 2.00
C LEU A 57 2.38 -5.58 3.21
N GLU A 58 2.50 -4.24 3.21
CA GLU A 58 1.92 -3.39 4.25
C GLU A 58 0.39 -3.52 4.29
N ALA A 59 -0.27 -3.50 3.14
CA ALA A 59 -1.71 -3.68 3.06
C ALA A 59 -2.19 -5.08 3.52
N LEU A 60 -1.31 -6.07 3.46
CA LEU A 60 -1.53 -7.45 3.89
C LEU A 60 -0.98 -7.75 5.30
N ASP A 61 -0.53 -6.73 6.05
CA ASP A 61 0.07 -6.94 7.37
C ASP A 61 -0.85 -7.70 8.33
N GLY A 62 -0.28 -8.64 9.08
CA GLY A 62 -1.02 -9.56 9.95
C GLY A 62 -1.69 -10.74 9.25
N ILE A 63 -1.56 -10.89 7.92
CA ILE A 63 -1.93 -12.11 7.20
C ILE A 63 -0.69 -12.99 7.05
N GLU A 64 -0.78 -14.27 7.45
CA GLU A 64 0.29 -15.23 7.20
C GLU A 64 0.36 -15.56 5.70
N LEU A 65 1.47 -15.18 5.06
CA LEU A 65 1.70 -15.45 3.64
C LEU A 65 2.54 -16.72 3.46
N GLY A 66 2.10 -17.60 2.56
CA GLY A 66 2.86 -18.74 2.08
C GLY A 66 3.91 -18.37 1.03
N ALA A 67 4.67 -19.36 0.55
CA ALA A 67 5.65 -19.14 -0.51
C ALA A 67 4.98 -18.74 -1.84
N HIS A 68 3.80 -19.28 -2.11
CA HIS A 68 3.03 -18.93 -3.30
C HIS A 68 2.51 -17.48 -3.24
N ASP A 69 1.96 -17.06 -2.10
CA ASP A 69 1.42 -15.71 -1.94
C ASP A 69 2.51 -14.65 -2.11
N ARG A 70 3.69 -14.87 -1.51
CA ARG A 70 4.86 -14.00 -1.71
C ARG A 70 5.25 -13.91 -3.18
N ARG A 71 5.25 -15.04 -3.90
CA ARG A 71 5.51 -15.05 -5.35
C ARG A 71 4.45 -14.27 -6.13
N ILE A 72 3.19 -14.32 -5.72
CA ILE A 72 2.11 -13.55 -6.34
C ILE A 72 2.28 -12.06 -6.04
N VAL A 73 2.68 -11.66 -4.82
CA VAL A 73 3.00 -10.27 -4.49
C VAL A 73 4.13 -9.73 -5.37
N GLU A 74 5.22 -10.50 -5.51
CA GLU A 74 6.34 -10.16 -6.38
C GLU A 74 5.92 -10.01 -7.85
N TRP A 75 5.08 -10.92 -8.33
CA TRP A 75 4.52 -10.86 -9.68
C TRP A 75 3.59 -9.65 -9.84
N LEU A 76 2.69 -9.38 -8.89
CA LEU A 76 1.81 -8.22 -8.92
C LEU A 76 2.63 -6.94 -8.98
N ALA A 77 3.66 -6.78 -8.15
CA ALA A 77 4.51 -5.59 -8.11
C ALA A 77 5.23 -5.28 -9.45
N SER A 78 5.22 -6.18 -10.43
CA SER A 78 5.73 -5.93 -11.78
C SER A 78 4.73 -5.26 -12.73
N TRP A 79 3.47 -5.11 -12.31
CA TRP A 79 2.42 -4.43 -13.06
C TRP A 79 2.51 -2.90 -12.90
N ASP A 80 1.71 -2.18 -13.70
CA ASP A 80 1.65 -0.73 -13.64
C ASP A 80 1.29 -0.22 -12.24
N THR A 81 1.93 0.88 -11.84
CA THR A 81 1.74 1.51 -10.53
C THR A 81 0.26 1.74 -10.19
N SER A 82 -0.56 2.16 -11.16
CA SER A 82 -2.00 2.41 -10.95
C SER A 82 -2.78 1.15 -10.55
N VAL A 83 -2.39 -0.02 -11.07
CA VAL A 83 -2.99 -1.31 -10.71
C VAL A 83 -2.64 -1.65 -9.27
N ILE A 84 -1.38 -1.48 -8.89
CA ILE A 84 -0.91 -1.82 -7.55
C ILE A 84 -1.47 -0.89 -6.50
N ASP A 85 -1.51 0.41 -6.77
CA ASP A 85 -2.19 1.38 -5.91
C ASP A 85 -3.65 0.99 -5.65
N THR A 86 -4.35 0.55 -6.69
CA THR A 86 -5.76 0.14 -6.62
C THR A 86 -5.92 -1.12 -5.76
N VAL A 87 -5.08 -2.13 -5.97
CA VAL A 87 -5.12 -3.39 -5.22
C VAL A 87 -4.79 -3.18 -3.75
N ALA A 88 -3.71 -2.45 -3.44
CA ALA A 88 -3.33 -2.13 -2.07
C ALA A 88 -4.44 -1.34 -1.35
N SER A 89 -5.06 -0.37 -2.03
CA SER A 89 -6.21 0.38 -1.51
C SER A 89 -7.41 -0.52 -1.21
N LEU A 90 -7.68 -1.53 -2.06
CA LEU A 90 -8.77 -2.48 -1.84
C LEU A 90 -8.52 -3.37 -0.61
N PHE A 91 -7.30 -3.90 -0.44
CA PHE A 91 -6.95 -4.69 0.75
C PHE A 91 -7.10 -3.88 2.03
N TYR A 92 -6.60 -2.65 2.03
CA TYR A 92 -6.74 -1.75 3.17
C TYR A 92 -8.22 -1.48 3.53
N ARG A 93 -9.06 -1.18 2.53
CA ARG A 93 -10.50 -0.96 2.75
C ARG A 93 -11.24 -2.21 3.21
N ALA A 94 -10.90 -3.38 2.68
CA ALA A 94 -11.51 -4.63 3.11
C ALA A 94 -11.24 -4.89 4.60
N ARG A 95 -10.01 -4.66 5.06
CA ARG A 95 -9.64 -4.76 6.47
C ARG A 95 -10.41 -3.78 7.36
N ALA A 96 -10.58 -2.54 6.91
CA ALA A 96 -11.32 -1.54 7.66
C ALA A 96 -12.79 -1.94 7.88
N VAL A 97 -13.41 -2.64 6.92
CA VAL A 97 -14.78 -3.16 7.05
C VAL A 97 -14.87 -4.30 8.07
N ASP A 98 -13.86 -5.17 8.13
CA ASP A 98 -13.83 -6.28 9.09
C ASP A 98 -13.52 -5.82 10.52
N GLY A 99 -12.71 -4.77 10.70
CA GLY A 99 -12.45 -4.17 12.01
C GLY A 99 -13.64 -3.41 12.62
N ASP A 100 -14.66 -3.10 11.80
CA ASP A 100 -15.89 -2.42 12.21
C ASP A 100 -17.03 -3.41 12.62
N ARG A 101 -16.80 -4.73 12.58
CA ARG A 101 -17.73 -5.78 13.04
C ARG A 101 -17.35 -6.36 14.39
#